data_AF-A0A1V9FP71-F1
#
_entry.id   AF-A0A1V9FP71-F1
#
_cell.length_a   1.000
_cell.length_b   1.000
_cell.length_c   1.000
_cell.angle_alpha   90.00
_cell.angle_beta   90.00
_cell.angle_gamma   90.00
#
_symmetry.space_group_name_H-M   'P 1'
#
loop_
_entity.id
_entity.type
_entity.pdbx_description
1 polymer ?
#
loop_
_entity_poly.entity_id
_entity_poly.type
_entity_poly.pdbx_seq_one_letter_code
_entity_poly.pdbx_strand_id
1 'polypeptide(L)'
;MDAAFDKHYEVALEQQKLYKDKLADIEKKSEELEDDFYLYKKIPENVYIRLRTKLAKENADVMEVLSNLDVEGSNLKTYFQWGITLSTQLATRWDSSGVPVKEKLQKFVFPEGVIYNREKRAFLTSKVNMLFEPIAQLNSITGGDKEKQDGIKAVLSNWVGKAGFETGKQNPINLL
;
A
#
# COMPACT_ATOMS: atom_id res chain seq x y z
N MET A 1 -3.97 -3.30 -18.55
CA MET A 1 -3.79 -3.18 -17.09
C MET A 1 -3.70 -1.71 -16.69
N ASP A 2 -2.98 -0.90 -17.47
CA ASP A 2 -2.78 0.54 -17.25
C ASP A 2 -4.06 1.39 -17.26
N ALA A 3 -5.03 1.10 -18.14
CA ALA A 3 -6.24 1.92 -18.27
C ALA A 3 -7.11 2.00 -16.99
N ALA A 4 -7.13 0.94 -16.18
CA ALA A 4 -7.88 0.94 -14.92
C ALA A 4 -7.17 1.79 -13.86
N PHE A 5 -5.85 1.66 -13.74
CA PHE A 5 -5.04 2.50 -12.85
C PHE A 5 -5.16 3.98 -13.24
N ASP A 6 -4.97 4.30 -14.53
CA ASP A 6 -5.03 5.67 -15.03
C ASP A 6 -6.40 6.30 -14.73
N LYS A 7 -7.50 5.59 -14.98
CA LYS A 7 -8.85 6.06 -14.64
C LYS A 7 -9.04 6.31 -13.14
N HIS A 8 -8.62 5.38 -12.29
CA HIS A 8 -8.75 5.56 -10.83
C HIS A 8 -7.87 6.69 -10.31
N TYR A 9 -6.67 6.84 -10.87
CA TYR A 9 -5.72 7.89 -10.53
C TYR A 9 -6.24 9.28 -10.96
N GLU A 10 -6.76 9.41 -12.18
CA GLU A 10 -7.40 10.63 -12.66
C GLU A 10 -8.59 11.04 -11.78
N VAL A 11 -9.48 10.10 -11.45
CA VAL A 11 -10.61 10.37 -10.55
C VAL A 11 -10.15 10.87 -9.19
N ALA A 12 -9.08 10.28 -8.63
CA ALA A 12 -8.54 10.72 -7.34
C ALA A 12 -7.96 12.14 -7.42
N LEU A 13 -7.27 12.49 -8.51
CA LEU A 13 -6.76 13.85 -8.75
C LEU A 13 -7.90 14.87 -8.90
N GLU A 14 -8.95 14.52 -9.64
CA GLU A 14 -10.14 15.38 -9.79
C GLU A 14 -10.84 15.62 -8.44
N GLN A 15 -10.98 14.58 -7.63
CA GLN A 15 -11.54 14.69 -6.28
C GLN A 15 -10.67 15.59 -5.40
N GLN A 16 -9.36 15.40 -5.40
CA GLN A 16 -8.43 16.24 -4.64
C GLN A 16 -8.57 17.72 -5.05
N LYS A 17 -8.64 18.00 -6.35
CA LYS A 17 -8.85 19.36 -6.88
C LYS A 17 -10.18 19.93 -6.40
N LEU A 18 -11.27 19.17 -6.52
CA LEU A 18 -12.60 19.59 -6.07
C LEU A 18 -12.62 19.97 -4.58
N TYR A 19 -11.96 19.20 -3.71
CA TYR A 19 -11.91 19.52 -2.28
C TYR A 19 -11.01 20.72 -1.97
N LYS A 20 -9.92 20.93 -2.72
CA LYS A 20 -9.11 22.16 -2.63
C LYS A 20 -9.90 23.40 -3.04
N ASP A 21 -10.68 23.30 -4.12
CA ASP A 21 -11.55 24.40 -4.57
C ASP A 21 -12.63 24.70 -3.50
N LYS A 22 -13.21 23.67 -2.88
CA LYS A 22 -14.14 23.85 -1.75
C LYS A 22 -13.51 24.54 -0.53
N LEU A 23 -12.23 24.26 -0.21
CA LEU A 23 -11.53 24.96 0.87
C LEU A 23 -11.39 26.45 0.56
N ALA A 24 -10.99 26.80 -0.66
CA ALA A 24 -10.89 28.19 -1.09
C ALA A 24 -12.25 28.90 -1.03
N ASP A 25 -13.34 28.22 -1.40
CA ASP A 25 -14.70 28.76 -1.26
C ASP A 25 -15.11 28.98 0.21
N ILE A 26 -14.72 28.06 1.12
CA ILE A 26 -14.99 28.20 2.56
C ILE A 26 -14.21 29.37 3.15
N GLU A 27 -12.94 29.52 2.77
CA GLU A 27 -12.08 30.63 3.19
C GLU A 27 -12.68 31.97 2.76
N LYS A 28 -13.06 32.10 1.48
CA LYS A 28 -13.73 33.30 0.98
C LYS A 28 -15.03 33.62 1.74
N LYS A 29 -15.86 32.61 2.03
CA LYS A 29 -17.08 32.79 2.83
C LYS A 29 -16.78 33.21 4.26
N SER A 30 -15.65 32.77 4.83
CA SER A 30 -15.22 33.17 6.16
C SER A 30 -14.81 34.65 6.18
N GLU A 31 -14.06 35.10 5.17
CA GLU A 31 -13.68 36.52 5.00
C GLU A 31 -14.91 37.41 4.82
N GLU A 32 -15.83 37.05 3.92
CA GLU A 32 -17.08 37.78 3.69
C GLU A 32 -17.93 37.88 4.98
N LEU A 33 -17.99 36.81 5.77
CA LEU A 33 -18.70 36.78 7.05
C LEU A 33 -18.05 37.70 8.10
N GLU A 34 -16.72 37.77 8.11
CA GLU A 34 -15.97 38.68 9.00
C GLU A 34 -16.20 40.15 8.62
N ASP A 35 -16.15 40.48 7.34
CA ASP A 35 -16.45 41.82 6.83
C ASP A 35 -17.89 42.25 7.17
N ASP A 36 -18.87 41.36 6.95
CA ASP A 36 -20.27 41.65 7.26
C ASP A 36 -20.52 41.89 8.76
N PHE A 37 -19.73 41.28 9.64
CA PHE A 37 -19.83 41.50 11.08
C PHE A 37 -19.05 42.73 11.56
N TYR A 38 -17.75 42.81 11.27
CA TYR A 38 -16.86 43.84 11.83
C TYR A 38 -16.94 45.17 11.08
N LEU A 39 -17.00 45.14 9.74
CA LEU A 39 -16.94 46.34 8.91
C LEU A 39 -18.33 46.91 8.64
N TYR A 40 -19.25 46.06 8.19
CA TYR A 40 -20.57 46.52 7.76
C TYR A 40 -21.66 46.41 8.83
N LYS A 41 -21.40 45.68 9.92
CA LYS A 41 -22.37 45.45 11.02
C LYS A 41 -23.76 44.98 10.53
N LYS A 42 -23.79 44.21 9.44
CA LYS A 42 -25.04 43.73 8.80
C LYS A 42 -25.69 42.58 9.57
N ILE A 43 -24.92 41.89 10.41
CA ILE A 43 -25.36 40.69 11.10
C ILE A 43 -25.16 40.81 12.61
N PRO A 44 -26.07 40.26 13.43
CA PRO A 44 -25.91 40.22 14.87
C PRO A 44 -24.90 39.14 15.30
N GLU A 45 -24.28 39.35 16.47
CA GLU A 45 -23.19 38.52 17.00
C GLU A 45 -23.55 37.03 17.12
N ASN A 46 -24.78 36.72 17.56
CA ASN A 46 -25.24 35.34 17.68
C ASN A 46 -25.29 34.60 16.32
N VAL A 47 -25.61 35.32 15.24
CA VAL A 47 -25.63 34.76 13.88
C VAL A 47 -24.22 34.55 13.38
N TYR A 48 -23.32 35.52 13.62
CA TYR A 48 -21.90 35.40 13.29
C TYR A 48 -21.26 34.18 13.95
N ILE A 49 -21.40 34.04 15.28
CA ILE A 49 -20.83 32.91 16.03
C ILE A 49 -21.33 31.57 15.48
N ARG A 50 -22.64 31.45 15.22
CA ARG A 50 -23.24 30.22 14.69
C ARG A 50 -22.72 29.87 13.29
N LEU A 51 -22.63 30.84 12.39
CA LEU A 51 -22.14 30.63 11.02
C LEU A 51 -20.64 30.32 11.00
N ARG A 52 -19.84 31.04 11.79
CA ARG A 52 -18.41 30.78 11.94
C ARG A 52 -18.14 29.38 12.47
N THR A 53 -18.90 28.94 13.48
CA THR A 53 -18.78 27.57 14.02
C THR A 53 -19.10 26.52 12.95
N LYS A 54 -20.13 26.78 12.12
CA LYS A 54 -20.50 25.87 11.03
C LYS A 54 -19.40 25.80 9.95
N LEU A 55 -18.89 26.94 9.51
CA LEU A 55 -17.79 27.01 8.52
C LEU A 55 -16.51 26.37 9.05
N ALA A 56 -16.19 26.57 10.33
CA ALA A 56 -15.02 25.93 10.96
C ALA A 56 -15.15 24.40 10.99
N LYS A 57 -16.37 23.89 11.25
CA LYS A 57 -16.64 22.45 11.17
C LYS A 57 -16.52 21.94 9.73
N GLU A 58 -17.16 22.60 8.76
CA GLU A 58 -17.08 22.22 7.35
C GLU A 58 -15.62 22.22 6.85
N ASN A 59 -14.82 23.21 7.28
CA ASN A 59 -13.39 23.26 6.98
C ASN A 59 -12.64 22.04 7.55
N ALA A 60 -12.87 21.70 8.82
CA ALA A 60 -12.26 20.54 9.45
C ALA A 60 -12.64 19.23 8.75
N ASP A 61 -13.93 19.05 8.43
CA ASP A 61 -14.44 17.86 7.72
C ASP A 61 -13.78 17.73 6.32
N VAL A 62 -13.62 18.84 5.58
CA VAL A 62 -12.97 18.83 4.26
C VAL A 62 -11.47 18.56 4.37
N MET A 63 -10.80 19.14 5.37
CA MET A 63 -9.38 18.87 5.62
C MET A 63 -9.12 17.40 5.98
N GLU A 64 -10.00 16.79 6.78
CA GLU A 64 -9.93 15.35 7.10
C GLU A 64 -10.04 14.51 5.82
N VAL A 65 -11.02 14.82 4.96
CA VAL A 65 -11.18 14.12 3.67
C VAL A 65 -9.94 14.29 2.78
N LEU A 66 -9.37 15.50 2.70
CA LEU A 66 -8.15 15.75 1.93
C LEU A 66 -6.93 15.00 2.47
N SER A 67 -6.80 14.86 3.80
CA SER A 67 -5.70 14.08 4.40
C SER A 67 -5.75 12.60 4.05
N ASN A 68 -6.96 12.06 3.87
CA ASN A 68 -7.17 10.66 3.44
C ASN A 68 -7.01 10.49 1.91
N LEU A 69 -7.17 11.57 1.16
CA LEU A 69 -7.01 11.64 -0.30
C LEU A 69 -5.57 11.97 -0.71
N ASP A 70 -4.60 11.89 0.19
CA ASP A 70 -3.21 12.24 -0.10
C ASP A 70 -2.58 11.24 -1.07
N VAL A 71 -2.94 11.40 -2.34
CA VAL A 71 -2.35 10.76 -3.50
C VAL A 71 -1.10 11.57 -3.82
N GLU A 72 -0.14 11.56 -2.91
CA GLU A 72 1.18 12.09 -3.18
C GLU A 72 1.93 11.08 -4.06
N GLY A 73 2.20 11.50 -5.29
CA GLY A 73 3.24 10.88 -6.08
C GLY A 73 3.12 11.25 -7.54
N SER A 74 3.83 12.29 -7.97
CA SER A 74 4.20 12.47 -9.38
C SER A 74 4.95 11.24 -9.95
N ASN A 75 5.37 10.32 -9.09
CA ASN A 75 6.01 9.03 -9.36
C ASN A 75 5.15 7.80 -8.99
N LEU A 76 3.89 7.96 -8.55
CA LEU A 76 3.06 6.83 -8.12
C LEU A 76 2.84 5.83 -9.27
N LYS A 77 2.58 6.33 -10.47
CA LYS A 77 2.49 5.51 -11.69
C LYS A 77 3.78 4.73 -11.94
N THR A 78 4.92 5.39 -11.78
CA THR A 78 6.25 4.76 -11.93
C THR A 78 6.46 3.65 -10.90
N TYR A 79 6.14 3.89 -9.63
CA TYR A 79 6.25 2.86 -8.59
C TYR A 79 5.25 1.73 -8.78
N PHE A 80 4.05 2.01 -9.24
CA PHE A 80 3.04 0.99 -9.57
C PHE A 80 3.53 0.08 -10.69
N GLN A 81 4.02 0.66 -11.79
CA GLN A 81 4.63 -0.08 -12.90
C GLN A 81 5.86 -0.88 -12.46
N TRP A 82 6.70 -0.29 -11.60
CA TRP A 82 7.86 -0.99 -11.03
C TRP A 82 7.43 -2.17 -10.15
N GLY A 83 6.39 -1.98 -9.34
CA GLY A 83 5.81 -3.03 -8.50
C GLY A 83 5.25 -4.18 -9.32
N ILE A 84 4.52 -3.91 -10.41
CA ILE A 84 4.06 -4.95 -11.35
C ILE A 84 5.24 -5.68 -11.99
N THR A 85 6.24 -4.94 -12.47
CA THR A 85 7.42 -5.51 -13.11
C THR A 85 8.19 -6.41 -12.15
N LEU A 86 8.40 -5.94 -10.92
CA LEU A 86 9.05 -6.71 -9.87
C LEU A 86 8.24 -7.97 -9.56
N SER A 87 6.93 -7.85 -9.40
CA SER A 87 6.05 -8.97 -9.03
C SER A 87 5.98 -10.06 -10.09
N THR A 88 5.96 -9.69 -11.37
CA THR A 88 5.95 -10.64 -12.49
C THR A 88 7.31 -11.29 -12.74
N GLN A 89 8.41 -10.62 -12.38
CA GLN A 89 9.78 -11.12 -12.54
C GLN A 89 10.39 -11.67 -11.24
N LEU A 90 9.60 -11.77 -10.17
CA LEU A 90 10.12 -12.03 -8.83
C LEU A 90 10.86 -13.38 -8.74
N ALA A 91 10.37 -14.43 -9.41
CA ALA A 91 11.01 -15.76 -9.42
C ALA A 91 12.37 -15.72 -10.15
N THR A 92 12.39 -15.15 -11.35
CA THR A 92 13.61 -14.99 -12.15
C THR A 92 14.67 -14.15 -11.41
N ARG A 93 14.23 -13.08 -10.75
CA ARG A 93 15.09 -12.23 -9.92
C ARG A 93 15.59 -12.96 -8.69
N TRP A 94 14.74 -13.78 -8.05
CA TRP A 94 15.16 -14.63 -6.94
C TRP A 94 16.27 -15.59 -7.38
N ASP A 95 16.05 -16.38 -8.42
CA ASP A 95 16.98 -17.42 -8.88
C ASP A 95 18.34 -16.86 -9.30
N SER A 96 18.34 -15.70 -9.97
CA SER A 96 19.56 -15.03 -10.44
C SER A 96 20.31 -14.21 -9.37
N SER A 97 19.75 -14.09 -8.16
CA SER A 97 20.30 -13.18 -7.14
C SER A 97 21.17 -13.88 -6.09
N GLY A 98 22.18 -13.15 -5.62
CA GLY A 98 23.00 -13.58 -4.48
C GLY A 98 22.26 -13.45 -3.14
N VAL A 99 22.79 -14.11 -2.11
CA VAL A 99 22.18 -14.17 -0.76
C VAL A 99 21.73 -12.79 -0.21
N PRO A 100 22.53 -11.71 -0.29
CA PRO A 100 22.11 -10.41 0.27
C PRO A 100 20.87 -9.80 -0.41
N VAL A 101 20.67 -10.10 -1.69
CA VAL A 101 19.51 -9.62 -2.45
C VAL A 101 18.29 -10.50 -2.15
N LYS A 102 18.48 -11.81 -2.00
CA LYS A 102 17.44 -12.75 -1.57
C LYS A 102 16.88 -12.37 -0.20
N GLU A 103 17.72 -12.04 0.77
CA GLU A 103 17.27 -11.59 2.10
C GLU A 103 16.42 -10.31 2.01
N LYS A 104 16.82 -9.35 1.17
CA LYS A 104 16.04 -8.12 0.93
C LYS A 104 14.70 -8.42 0.27
N LEU A 105 14.68 -9.26 -0.76
CA LEU A 105 13.46 -9.69 -1.43
C LEU A 105 12.53 -10.43 -0.48
N GLN A 106 13.07 -11.33 0.35
CA GLN A 106 12.29 -12.07 1.34
C GLN A 106 11.65 -11.13 2.36
N LYS A 107 12.39 -10.16 2.90
CA LYS A 107 11.84 -9.16 3.82
C LYS A 107 10.82 -8.24 3.14
N PHE A 108 10.99 -7.96 1.85
CA PHE A 108 10.05 -7.14 1.09
C PHE A 108 8.72 -7.86 0.82
N VAL A 109 8.78 -9.16 0.48
CA VAL A 109 7.60 -10.00 0.24
C VAL A 109 6.92 -10.40 1.55
N PHE A 110 7.69 -10.71 2.58
CA PHE A 110 7.22 -11.10 3.92
C PHE A 110 7.74 -10.11 4.97
N PRO A 111 7.04 -8.98 5.19
CA PRO A 111 7.50 -7.94 6.10
C PRO A 111 7.60 -8.41 7.56
N GLU A 112 6.80 -9.40 7.96
CA GLU A 112 6.85 -10.04 9.28
C GLU A 112 7.84 -11.22 9.35
N GLY A 113 8.57 -11.48 8.26
CA GLY A 113 9.54 -12.56 8.16
C GLY A 113 8.92 -13.92 7.85
N VAL A 114 9.76 -14.95 7.94
CA VAL A 114 9.40 -16.34 7.65
C VAL A 114 9.87 -17.24 8.78
N ILE A 115 8.96 -18.08 9.29
CA ILE A 115 9.22 -18.99 10.40
C ILE A 115 9.25 -20.42 9.87
N TYR A 116 10.28 -21.19 10.22
CA TYR A 116 10.30 -22.61 9.89
C TYR A 116 9.62 -23.44 10.98
N ASN A 117 8.52 -24.10 10.64
CA ASN A 117 7.88 -25.10 11.50
C ASN A 117 8.52 -26.46 11.26
N ARG A 118 9.28 -26.95 12.25
CA ARG A 118 10.02 -28.22 12.16
C ARG A 118 9.11 -29.45 12.13
N GLU A 119 7.98 -29.43 12.83
CA GLU A 119 7.03 -30.54 12.90
C GLU A 119 6.33 -30.73 11.55
N LYS A 120 5.87 -29.63 10.95
CA LYS A 120 5.22 -29.62 9.64
C LYS A 120 6.22 -29.62 8.47
N ARG A 121 7.52 -29.50 8.78
CA ARG A 121 8.63 -29.32 7.81
C ARG A 121 8.31 -28.26 6.75
N ALA A 122 7.68 -27.16 7.18
CA ALA A 122 7.13 -26.14 6.29
C ALA A 122 7.51 -24.75 6.78
N PHE A 123 7.68 -23.83 5.82
CA PHE A 123 7.82 -22.41 6.11
C PHE A 123 6.43 -21.80 6.34
N LEU A 124 6.36 -20.93 7.33
CA LEU A 124 5.18 -20.17 7.70
C LEU A 124 5.45 -18.70 7.41
N THR A 125 4.62 -18.14 6.55
CA THR A 125 4.59 -16.72 6.22
C THR A 125 3.32 -16.16 6.84
N SER A 126 3.45 -15.31 7.86
CA SER A 126 2.28 -14.76 8.59
C SER A 126 1.57 -13.69 7.77
N LYS A 127 2.34 -12.88 7.04
CA LYS A 127 1.85 -11.77 6.24
C LYS A 127 2.60 -11.66 4.91
N VAL A 128 1.83 -11.53 3.84
CA VAL A 128 2.34 -11.19 2.51
C VAL A 128 2.18 -9.69 2.33
N ASN A 129 3.16 -9.03 1.72
CA ASN A 129 3.03 -7.63 1.34
C ASN A 129 1.89 -7.46 0.31
N MET A 130 1.03 -6.47 0.54
CA MET A 130 -0.18 -6.18 -0.25
C MET A 130 0.08 -6.14 -1.77
N LEU A 131 1.26 -5.69 -2.19
CA LEU A 131 1.66 -5.68 -3.60
C LEU A 131 1.57 -7.07 -4.26
N PHE A 132 1.87 -8.13 -3.50
CA PHE A 132 1.89 -9.51 -3.99
C PHE A 132 0.63 -10.31 -3.64
N GLU A 133 -0.29 -9.74 -2.86
CA GLU A 133 -1.54 -10.42 -2.46
C GLU A 133 -2.37 -10.91 -3.64
N PRO A 134 -2.60 -10.14 -4.73
CA PRO A 134 -3.39 -10.62 -5.86
C PRO A 134 -2.78 -11.86 -6.52
N ILE A 135 -1.46 -11.90 -6.66
CA ILE A 135 -0.73 -13.04 -7.23
C ILE A 135 -0.82 -14.24 -6.29
N ALA A 136 -0.66 -14.01 -4.98
CA ALA A 136 -0.79 -15.04 -3.97
C ALA A 136 -2.20 -15.67 -3.95
N GLN A 137 -3.24 -14.85 -4.08
CA GLN A 137 -4.63 -15.28 -4.15
C GLN A 137 -4.91 -16.09 -5.42
N LEU A 138 -4.49 -15.60 -6.60
CA LEU A 138 -4.66 -16.33 -7.86
C LEU A 138 -4.02 -17.73 -7.82
N ASN A 139 -2.80 -17.82 -7.27
CA ASN A 139 -2.09 -19.10 -7.13
C ASN A 139 -2.74 -20.05 -6.13
N SER A 140 -3.52 -19.54 -5.16
CA SER A 140 -4.28 -20.38 -4.23
C SER A 140 -5.53 -21.00 -4.86
N ILE A 141 -6.10 -20.35 -5.88
CA ILE A 141 -7.33 -20.78 -6.57
C ILE A 141 -7.04 -21.88 -7.61
N THR A 142 -5.85 -21.90 -8.20
CA THR A 142 -5.46 -22.89 -9.23
C THR A 142 -5.06 -24.26 -8.66
N GLY A 143 -4.94 -24.40 -7.34
CA GLY A 143 -4.80 -25.69 -6.66
C GLY A 143 -6.18 -26.27 -6.32
N GLY A 144 -6.81 -26.96 -7.29
CA GLY A 144 -8.17 -27.50 -7.15
C GLY A 144 -8.40 -28.36 -5.90
N ASP A 145 -9.56 -28.15 -5.29
CA ASP A 145 -10.35 -29.04 -4.42
C ASP A 145 -9.61 -30.05 -3.54
N LYS A 146 -9.41 -29.67 -2.27
CA LYS A 146 -9.89 -30.36 -1.04
C LYS A 146 -9.11 -29.84 0.16
N GLU A 147 -9.85 -29.31 1.13
CA GLU A 147 -9.46 -29.11 2.53
C GLU A 147 -7.96 -28.90 2.78
N LYS A 148 -7.47 -27.65 2.67
CA LYS A 148 -6.31 -27.16 3.43
C LYS A 148 -6.15 -25.66 3.21
N GLN A 149 -6.06 -24.92 4.30
CA GLN A 149 -5.65 -23.51 4.37
C GLN A 149 -4.19 -23.26 3.89
N ASP A 150 -3.61 -24.13 3.05
CA ASP A 150 -2.19 -24.15 2.69
C ASP A 150 -1.87 -23.50 1.33
N GLY A 151 -2.87 -23.05 0.55
CA GLY A 151 -2.67 -22.59 -0.83
C GLY A 151 -1.76 -21.36 -0.98
N ILE A 152 -1.91 -20.35 -0.10
CA ILE A 152 -1.07 -19.13 -0.13
C ILE A 152 0.34 -19.43 0.41
N LYS A 153 0.42 -20.24 1.46
CA LYS A 153 1.68 -20.56 2.15
C LYS A 153 2.57 -21.48 1.31
N ALA A 154 2.02 -22.48 0.64
CA ALA A 154 2.81 -23.48 -0.07
C ALA A 154 3.53 -22.90 -1.30
N VAL A 155 2.84 -22.09 -2.12
CA VAL A 155 3.43 -21.54 -3.35
C VAL A 155 4.49 -20.50 -3.04
N LEU A 156 4.27 -19.66 -2.02
CA LEU A 156 5.23 -18.63 -1.60
C LEU A 156 6.37 -19.19 -0.73
N SER A 157 6.14 -20.27 0.02
CA SER A 157 7.20 -20.99 0.74
C SER A 157 8.22 -21.64 -0.19
N ASN A 158 7.80 -22.07 -1.38
CA ASN A 158 8.72 -22.58 -2.41
C ASN A 158 9.73 -21.53 -2.89
N TRP A 159 9.47 -20.25 -2.62
CA TRP A 159 10.33 -19.12 -3.00
C TRP A 159 11.28 -18.72 -1.88
N VAL A 160 11.07 -19.21 -0.66
CA VAL A 160 11.96 -18.97 0.49
C VAL A 160 13.12 -19.97 0.52
N GLY A 161 13.00 -21.07 -0.23
CA GLY A 161 14.05 -22.06 -0.45
C GLY A 161 13.48 -23.48 -0.45
N LYS A 162 14.05 -24.37 -1.28
CA LYS A 162 13.83 -25.81 -1.12
C LYS A 162 14.46 -26.25 0.20
N ALA A 163 13.84 -27.20 0.90
CA ALA A 163 14.48 -27.91 2.00
C ALA A 163 15.78 -28.56 1.49
N GLY A 164 16.90 -27.90 1.76
CA GLY A 164 18.17 -28.12 1.07
C GLY A 164 18.96 -26.82 1.04
N PHE A 165 19.31 -26.33 2.23
CA PHE A 165 20.44 -25.42 2.42
C PHE A 165 21.58 -25.94 1.55
N GLU A 166 22.16 -25.09 0.70
CA GLU A 166 23.38 -25.41 -0.04
C GLU A 166 24.43 -25.85 0.98
N THR A 167 24.62 -27.17 1.13
CA THR A 167 25.77 -27.69 1.85
C THR A 167 26.96 -27.28 1.00
N GLY A 168 27.71 -26.29 1.50
CA GLY A 168 28.99 -25.92 0.93
C GLY A 168 29.79 -27.19 0.63
N LYS A 169 30.33 -27.28 -0.58
CA LYS A 169 31.23 -28.36 -0.98
C LYS A 169 32.34 -28.45 0.07
N GLN A 170 32.25 -29.43 0.97
CA GLN A 170 33.38 -29.81 1.81
C GLN A 170 34.40 -30.44 0.87
N ASN A 171 35.52 -29.76 0.71
CA ASN A 171 36.75 -30.35 0.18
C ASN A 171 37.11 -31.55 1.07
N PRO A 172 37.38 -32.75 0.51
CA PRO A 172 37.84 -33.86 1.32
C PRO A 172 39.26 -33.56 1.82
N ILE A 173 39.40 -33.45 3.14
CA ILE A 173 40.70 -33.55 3.81
C ILE A 173 41.03 -35.05 3.82
N ASN A 174 42.02 -35.44 3.03
CA ASN A 174 42.68 -36.73 3.14
C ASN A 174 43.36 -36.84 4.51
N LEU A 175 43.01 -37.86 5.28
CA LEU A 175 43.88 -38.42 6.30
C LEU A 175 43.94 -39.93 6.09
N LEU A 176 45.12 -40.34 5.59
CA LEU A 176 45.69 -41.68 5.41
C LEU A 176 45.05 -42.57 4.34
#